data_AF-A0A8C5KSC9-F1
#
_entry.id   AF-A0A8C5KSC9-F1
#
_cell.length_a   1.000
_cell.length_b   1.000
_cell.length_c   1.000
_cell.angle_alpha   90.00
_cell.angle_beta   90.00
_cell.angle_gamma   90.00
#
_symmetry.space_group_name_H-M   'P 1'
#
loop_
_entity.id
_entity.type
_entity.pdbx_description
1 polymer ?
#
loop_
_entity_poly.entity_id
_entity_poly.type
_entity_poly.pdbx_seq_one_letter_code
_entity_poly.pdbx_strand_id
1 'polypeptide(L)' 'MATNYSANQYESAFSPKYLRNWSPAKPTKERISSQEGYTQIIANDRGHLLPSVPRSKA' A
#
# COMPACT_ATOMS: atom_id res chain seq x y z
N MET A 1 -3.66 -2.70 -5.49
CA MET A 1 -2.51 -3.17 -4.68
C MET A 1 -2.77 -2.73 -3.25
N ALA A 2 -2.69 -3.61 -2.26
CA ALA A 2 -2.91 -3.26 -0.85
C ALA A 2 -1.57 -3.06 -0.14
N THR A 3 -1.51 -2.09 0.77
CA THR A 3 -0.34 -1.79 1.59
C THR A 3 -0.71 -1.78 3.06
N ASN A 4 0.12 -2.38 3.91
CA ASN A 4 -0.02 -2.31 5.35
C ASN A 4 0.76 -1.11 5.89
N TYR A 5 0.16 -0.37 6.82
CA TYR A 5 0.77 0.75 7.53
C TYR A 5 1.13 0.30 8.94
N SER A 6 2.18 0.90 9.53
CA SER A 6 2.53 0.54 10.90
C SER A 6 1.44 0.94 11.89
N ALA A 7 1.11 0.01 12.79
CA ALA A 7 0.24 0.24 13.94
C ALA A 7 0.99 0.80 15.15
N ASN A 8 2.24 1.24 14.98
CA ASN A 8 3.14 1.75 16.02
C ASN A 8 3.22 0.78 17.22
N GLN A 9 2.72 1.21 18.39
CA GLN A 9 2.77 0.45 19.64
C GLN A 9 2.04 -0.91 19.55
N TYR A 10 1.11 -1.06 18.61
CA TYR A 10 0.31 -2.27 18.45
C TYR A 10 0.82 -3.21 17.34
N GLU A 11 1.95 -2.90 16.68
CA GLU A 11 2.49 -3.68 15.57
C GLU A 11 2.64 -5.17 15.90
N SER A 12 3.04 -5.47 17.14
CA SER A 12 3.28 -6.84 17.60
C SER A 12 2.05 -7.74 17.43
N ALA A 13 0.85 -7.24 17.74
CA ALA A 13 -0.40 -7.99 17.64
C ALA A 13 -0.74 -8.38 16.18
N PHE A 14 -0.28 -7.59 15.21
CA PHE A 14 -0.51 -7.81 13.78
C PHE A 14 0.63 -8.58 13.10
N SER A 15 1.68 -8.94 13.83
CA SER A 15 2.76 -9.71 13.21
C SER A 15 2.23 -11.10 12.77
N PRO A 16 2.76 -11.64 11.65
CA PRO A 16 2.29 -12.91 11.09
C PRO A 16 2.29 -14.07 12.11
N LYS A 17 3.25 -14.06 13.04
CA LYS A 17 3.38 -15.06 14.10
C LYS A 17 2.19 -15.05 15.06
N TYR A 18 1.76 -13.88 15.53
CA TYR A 18 0.59 -13.78 16.44
C TYR A 18 -0.73 -14.01 15.72
N LEU A 19 -0.79 -13.73 14.41
CA LEU A 19 -1.92 -14.07 13.55
C LEU A 19 -1.96 -15.56 13.16
N ARG A 20 -1.03 -16.38 13.66
CA ARG A 20 -0.91 -17.81 13.32
C ARG A 20 -0.77 -18.07 11.82
N ASN A 21 -0.11 -17.15 11.10
CA ASN A 21 0.31 -17.40 9.74
C ASN A 21 1.53 -18.33 9.76
N TRP A 22 1.35 -19.55 9.23
CA TRP A 22 2.40 -20.58 9.16
C TRP A 22 3.16 -20.59 7.83
N SER A 23 2.81 -19.70 6.89
CA SER A 23 3.51 -19.51 5.63
C SER A 23 4.44 -18.29 5.68
N PRO A 24 5.45 -18.21 4.79
CA PRO A 24 6.25 -17.00 4.63
C PRO A 24 5.36 -15.78 4.41
N ALA A 25 5.49 -14.79 5.30
CA ALA A 25 4.70 -13.57 5.21
C ALA A 25 5.13 -12.72 4.02
N LYS A 26 4.17 -12.03 3.40
CA LYS A 26 4.49 -11.05 2.36
C LYS A 26 5.25 -9.89 2.99
N PRO A 27 6.36 -9.42 2.39
CA PRO A 27 7.07 -8.27 2.90
C PRO A 27 6.17 -7.03 2.84
N THR A 28 6.18 -6.27 3.92
CA THR A 28 5.41 -5.02 4.07
C THR A 28 6.37 -3.87 4.30
N LYS A 29 5.98 -2.68 3.85
CA LYS A 29 6.80 -1.48 4.04
C LYS A 29 6.71 -1.05 5.51
N GLU A 30 7.80 -1.14 6.25
CA GLU A 30 7.83 -0.82 7.70
C GLU A 30 7.55 0.66 7.99
N ARG A 31 8.01 1.56 7.13
CA ARG A 31 7.84 3.00 7.28
C ARG A 31 7.48 3.66 5.96
N ILE A 32 6.47 4.52 6.02
CA ILE A 32 6.02 5.30 4.86
C ILE A 32 6.58 6.70 5.01
N SER A 33 7.00 7.28 3.88
CA SER A 33 7.50 8.64 3.82
C SER A 33 6.36 9.63 3.99
N SER A 34 6.61 10.71 4.72
CA SER A 34 5.72 11.87 4.71
C SER A 34 5.58 12.40 3.28
N GLN A 35 4.37 12.84 2.93
CA GLN A 35 4.08 13.48 1.64
C GLN A 35 3.76 14.95 1.86
N GLU A 36 4.16 15.79 0.91
CA GLU A 36 3.90 17.22 0.88
C GLU A 36 3.08 17.58 -0.37
N GLY A 37 2.27 18.63 -0.31
CA GLY A 37 1.49 19.13 -1.45
C GLY A 37 0.07 18.56 -1.54
N TYR A 38 -0.42 18.38 -2.78
CA TYR A 38 -1.79 17.97 -3.07
C TYR A 38 -1.86 16.81 -4.08
N THR A 39 -2.96 16.07 -4.06
CA THR A 39 -3.22 14.95 -4.98
C THR A 39 -3.73 15.42 -6.33
N GLN A 40 -3.23 14.86 -7.42
CA GLN A 40 -3.72 15.10 -8.78
C GLN A 40 -4.61 13.95 -9.25
N ILE A 41 -5.62 14.27 -10.08
CA ILE A 41 -6.52 13.27 -10.66
C ILE A 41 -5.79 12.55 -11.80
N ILE A 42 -5.66 11.22 -11.68
CA ILE A 42 -4.97 10.38 -12.67
C ILE A 42 -5.92 9.53 -13.53
N ALA A 43 -7.22 9.53 -13.21
CA ALA A 43 -8.23 8.73 -13.90
C ALA A 43 -9.48 9.57 -14.23
N ASN A 44 -10.21 9.17 -15.28
CA ASN A 44 -11.47 9.79 -15.65
C ASN A 44 -12.64 9.29 -14.78
N ASP A 45 -13.83 9.85 -15.03
CA ASP A 45 -15.10 9.53 -14.36
C ASP A 45 -15.54 8.06 -14.49
N ARG A 46 -15.01 7.35 -15.49
CA ARG A 46 -15.24 5.91 -15.70
C ARG A 46 -14.17 5.01 -15.06
N GLY A 47 -13.17 5.59 -14.40
CA GLY A 47 -12.08 4.86 -13.75
C GLY A 47 -10.93 4.45 -14.69
N HIS A 48 -10.90 4.93 -15.93
CA HIS A 48 -9.78 4.71 -16.85
C HIS A 48 -8.66 5.73 -16.59
N LEU A 49 -7.41 5.29 -16.59
CA LEU A 49 -6.25 6.18 -16.47
C LEU A 49 -6.22 7.19 -17.62
N LEU A 50 -5.83 8.43 -17.33
CA LEU A 50 -5.64 9.46 -18.35
C LEU A 50 -4.54 9.02 -19.34
N PRO A 51 -4.61 9.39 -20.64
CA PRO A 51 -3.67 8.92 -21.66
C PRO A 51 -2.19 9.21 -21.37
N SER A 52 -1.90 10.27 -20.62
CA SER A 52 -0.54 10.66 -20.22
C SER A 52 0.02 9.87 -19.03
N VAL A 53 -0.81 9.13 -18.30
CA VAL A 53 -0.39 8.39 -17.10
C VAL A 53 0.24 7.06 -17.51
N PRO A 54 1.50 6.80 -17.15
CA PRO A 54 2.17 5.57 -17.53
C PRO A 54 1.49 4.34 -16.90
N ARG A 55 1.41 3.25 -17.66
CA ARG A 55 0.82 1.98 -17.22
C ARG A 55 1.90 0.95 -16.97
N SER A 56 1.72 0.13 -15.94
CA SER A 56 2.46 -1.12 -15.81
C SER A 56 2.09 -2.04 -16.97
N LYS A 57 3.05 -2.84 -17.45
CA LYS A 57 2.76 -3.90 -18.41
C LYS A 57 1.79 -4.91 -17.78
N ALA A 58 0.91 -5.46 -18.61
CA ALA A 58 0.04 -6.57 -18.23
C ALA A 58 0.82 -7.89 -18.29
#